data_AF-A0A2U8TLB7-F1
#
_entry.id   AF-A0A2U8TLB7-F1
#
_cell.length_a   1.000
_cell.length_b   1.000
_cell.length_c   1.000
_cell.angle_alpha   90.00
_cell.angle_beta   90.00
_cell.angle_gamma   90.00
#
_symmetry.space_group_name_H-M   'P 1'
#
loop_
_entity.id
_entity.type
_entity.pdbx_description
1 polymer ?
#
loop_
_entity_poly.entity_id
_entity_poly.type
_entity_poly.pdbx_seq_one_letter_code
_entity_poly.pdbx_strand_id
1 'polypeptide(L)'
;MNILAYEFTAAQRRVLDRYTRFLGSLQPTFNNIPIVFERRRNSGHQLAVLSSDSRLNNAMFNERYLQEFWKRTEETKRLCNGYVEDLAMFVCESLELTKQTTRNEPMGQVDFNAYTLTRSSTWMLFPPKNVQDLVHELYLRFDNLKSAVRQLKFTNTELYRESFGLNSVFTGAMNHKSCNCHSQPAVVEELFRENGTTPVWDIAYSSRDALVRATEYKADIAALFNGFASVNSQMGLFIEEIHQRMNSVINELLSAKRASRLGELNFKLEAAMEGAHECMVMMNHLEGSLRK
;
A
#
# COMPACT_ATOMS: atom_id res chain seq x y z
N MET A 1 -10.70 8.90 -18.27
CA MET A 1 -11.17 7.76 -17.45
C MET A 1 -11.67 8.31 -16.11
N ASN A 2 -12.79 7.83 -15.58
CA ASN A 2 -13.47 8.51 -14.46
C ASN A 2 -12.78 8.16 -13.12
N ILE A 3 -12.01 9.10 -12.55
CA ILE A 3 -11.33 8.97 -11.24
C ILE A 3 -12.33 8.57 -10.12
N LEU A 4 -13.61 8.92 -10.29
CA LEU A 4 -14.73 8.53 -9.43
C LEU A 4 -14.91 7.01 -9.28
N ALA A 5 -14.41 6.18 -10.19
CA ALA A 5 -14.52 4.72 -10.09
C ALA A 5 -13.61 4.09 -9.02
N TYR A 6 -12.70 4.87 -8.43
CA TYR A 6 -11.71 4.39 -7.47
C TYR A 6 -11.75 5.13 -6.13
N GLU A 7 -12.86 5.80 -5.80
CA GLU A 7 -12.99 6.45 -4.50
C GLU A 7 -12.90 5.43 -3.36
N PHE A 8 -11.90 5.62 -2.49
CA PHE A 8 -11.78 4.85 -1.27
C PHE A 8 -12.72 5.45 -0.23
N THR A 9 -13.59 4.62 0.33
CA THR A 9 -14.61 5.07 1.28
C THR A 9 -14.09 5.04 2.72
N ALA A 10 -14.70 5.83 3.60
CA ALA A 10 -14.45 5.78 5.04
C ALA A 10 -14.74 4.38 5.66
N ALA A 11 -15.58 3.57 5.02
CA ALA A 11 -15.83 2.19 5.45
C ALA A 11 -14.62 1.29 5.16
N GLN A 12 -14.00 1.43 3.98
CA GLN A 12 -12.80 0.69 3.61
C GLN A 12 -11.61 1.07 4.48
N ARG A 13 -11.49 2.35 4.84
CA ARG A 13 -10.48 2.79 5.81
C ARG A 13 -10.68 2.12 7.17
N ARG A 14 -11.91 2.10 7.68
CA ARG A 14 -12.24 1.42 8.94
C ARG A 14 -11.87 -0.05 8.93
N VAL A 15 -12.02 -0.74 7.79
CA VAL A 15 -11.57 -2.14 7.65
C VAL A 15 -10.06 -2.26 7.83
N LEU A 16 -9.25 -1.40 7.23
CA LEU A 16 -7.79 -1.38 7.41
C LEU A 16 -7.39 -1.12 8.86
N ASP A 17 -8.04 -0.16 9.52
CA ASP A 17 -7.76 0.19 10.92
C ASP A 17 -8.14 -0.96 11.87
N ARG A 18 -9.30 -1.61 11.64
CA ARG A 18 -9.72 -2.80 12.39
C ARG A 18 -8.79 -3.98 12.17
N TYR A 19 -8.35 -4.21 10.93
CA TYR A 19 -7.40 -5.26 10.61
C TYR A 19 -6.04 -5.04 11.27
N THR A 20 -5.56 -3.78 11.27
CA THR A 20 -4.32 -3.42 11.98
C THR A 20 -4.43 -3.71 13.47
N ARG A 21 -5.56 -3.35 14.12
CA ARG A 21 -5.81 -3.67 15.53
C ARG A 21 -5.91 -5.18 15.79
N PHE A 22 -6.54 -5.92 14.88
CA PHE A 22 -6.56 -7.38 14.95
C PHE A 22 -5.15 -7.96 14.98
N LEU A 23 -4.27 -7.52 14.10
CA LEU A 23 -2.89 -7.98 14.06
C LEU A 23 -2.17 -7.77 15.40
N GLY A 24 -2.32 -6.58 16.01
CA GLY A 24 -1.76 -6.27 17.33
C GLY A 24 -2.38 -7.08 18.49
N SER A 25 -3.60 -7.59 18.31
CA SER A 25 -4.31 -8.40 19.32
C SER A 25 -3.93 -9.90 19.31
N LEU A 26 -3.28 -10.37 18.24
CA LEU A 26 -3.03 -11.79 18.03
C LEU A 26 -2.09 -12.40 19.06
N GLN A 27 -0.94 -11.76 19.29
CA GLN A 27 0.04 -12.30 20.23
C GLN A 27 -0.53 -12.44 21.66
N PRO A 28 -1.18 -11.42 22.24
CA PRO A 28 -1.88 -11.58 23.52
C PRO A 28 -2.91 -12.71 23.52
N THR A 29 -3.71 -12.81 22.45
CA THR A 29 -4.75 -13.86 22.34
C THR A 29 -4.15 -15.26 22.31
N PHE A 30 -3.08 -15.48 21.54
CA PHE A 30 -2.41 -16.77 21.44
C PHE A 30 -1.66 -17.15 22.72
N ASN A 31 -1.08 -16.17 23.43
CA ASN A 31 -0.45 -16.39 24.73
C ASN A 31 -1.42 -16.87 25.82
N ASN A 32 -2.72 -16.62 25.65
CA ASN A 32 -3.76 -17.09 26.57
C ASN A 32 -4.21 -18.53 26.30
N ILE A 33 -3.88 -19.13 25.15
CA ILE A 33 -4.31 -20.49 24.79
C ILE A 33 -3.71 -21.55 25.74
N PRO A 34 -2.41 -21.52 26.10
CA PRO A 34 -1.87 -22.44 27.10
C PRO A 34 -2.56 -22.34 28.46
N ILE A 35 -2.96 -21.13 28.87
CA ILE A 35 -3.69 -20.90 30.13
C ILE A 35 -5.05 -21.63 30.09
N VAL A 36 -5.75 -21.57 28.95
CA VAL A 36 -6.97 -22.35 28.72
C VAL A 36 -6.71 -23.85 28.89
N PHE A 37 -5.66 -24.40 28.26
CA PHE A 37 -5.37 -25.83 28.36
C PHE A 37 -5.03 -26.28 29.79
N GLU A 38 -4.24 -25.50 30.52
CA GLU A 38 -3.94 -25.79 31.93
C GLU A 38 -5.17 -25.66 32.83
N ARG A 39 -6.06 -24.69 32.58
CA ARG A 39 -7.33 -24.57 33.30
C ARG A 39 -8.21 -25.81 33.10
N ARG A 40 -8.31 -26.30 31.87
CA ARG A 40 -9.03 -27.54 31.55
C ARG A 40 -8.42 -28.74 32.26
N ARG A 41 -7.09 -28.85 32.27
CA ARG A 41 -6.36 -29.89 32.99
C ARG A 41 -6.63 -29.86 34.49
N ASN A 42 -6.57 -28.68 35.11
CA ASN A 42 -6.88 -28.50 36.54
C ASN A 42 -8.34 -28.84 36.88
N SER A 43 -9.23 -28.79 35.88
CA SER A 43 -10.62 -29.23 36.00
C SER A 43 -10.83 -30.73 35.72
N GLY A 44 -9.76 -31.52 35.59
CA GLY A 44 -9.82 -32.97 35.40
C GLY A 44 -9.88 -33.43 33.95
N HIS A 45 -9.69 -32.54 32.96
CA HIS A 45 -9.68 -32.93 31.55
C HIS A 45 -8.27 -33.30 31.06
N GLN A 46 -8.21 -34.11 29.99
CA GLN A 46 -6.92 -34.43 29.35
C GLN A 46 -6.37 -33.21 28.61
N LEU A 47 -5.11 -32.87 28.91
CA LEU A 47 -4.40 -31.73 28.31
C LEU A 47 -4.44 -31.80 26.78
N ALA A 48 -4.87 -30.71 26.15
CA ALA A 48 -4.72 -30.49 24.71
C ALA A 48 -3.44 -29.69 24.42
N VAL A 49 -2.94 -29.78 23.19
CA VAL A 49 -1.77 -29.04 22.73
C VAL A 49 -2.08 -28.46 21.36
N LEU A 50 -1.76 -27.18 21.19
CA LEU A 50 -1.80 -26.51 19.91
C LEU A 50 -0.37 -26.32 19.41
N SER A 51 -0.06 -26.84 18.23
CA SER A 51 1.25 -26.63 17.60
C SER A 51 1.48 -25.14 17.31
N SER A 52 2.70 -24.67 17.55
CA SER A 52 3.11 -23.33 17.12
C SER A 52 3.05 -23.22 15.61
N ASP A 53 2.52 -22.11 15.09
CA ASP A 53 2.51 -21.81 13.67
C ASP A 53 3.37 -20.58 13.38
N SER A 54 4.39 -20.74 12.55
CA SER A 54 5.34 -19.67 12.23
C SER A 54 4.70 -18.48 11.52
N ARG A 55 3.53 -18.66 10.88
CA ARG A 55 2.81 -17.57 10.20
C ARG A 55 2.31 -16.50 11.18
N LEU A 56 2.17 -16.83 12.47
CA LEU A 56 1.85 -15.84 13.51
C LEU A 56 2.97 -14.82 13.73
N ASN A 57 4.21 -15.19 13.43
CA ASN A 57 5.35 -14.28 13.56
C ASN A 57 5.25 -13.08 12.61
N ASN A 58 4.53 -13.24 11.50
CA ASN A 58 4.34 -12.18 10.51
C ASN A 58 3.31 -11.14 10.96
N ALA A 59 2.47 -11.43 11.95
CA ALA A 59 1.41 -10.52 12.40
C ALA A 59 1.97 -9.15 12.83
N MET A 60 3.05 -9.13 13.61
CA MET A 60 3.68 -7.87 14.03
C MET A 60 4.31 -7.11 12.86
N PHE A 61 4.91 -7.81 11.90
CA PHE A 61 5.48 -7.16 10.71
C PHE A 61 4.38 -6.54 9.85
N ASN A 62 3.28 -7.26 9.64
CA ASN A 62 2.12 -6.77 8.90
C ASN A 62 1.44 -5.60 9.58
N GLU A 63 1.34 -5.62 10.90
CA GLU A 63 0.82 -4.50 11.67
C GLU A 63 1.67 -3.25 11.43
N ARG A 64 2.99 -3.36 11.57
CA ARG A 64 3.92 -2.25 11.32
C ARG A 64 3.84 -1.75 9.88
N TYR A 65 3.76 -2.66 8.90
CA TYR A 65 3.61 -2.27 7.50
C TYR A 65 2.33 -1.46 7.26
N LEU A 66 1.19 -1.88 7.80
CA LEU A 66 -0.06 -1.14 7.67
C LEU A 66 -0.02 0.21 8.39
N GLN A 67 0.61 0.28 9.57
CA GLN A 67 0.82 1.54 10.30
C GLN A 67 1.70 2.52 9.53
N GLU A 68 2.73 2.03 8.85
CA GLU A 68 3.67 2.83 8.06
C GLU A 68 3.20 3.10 6.61
N PHE A 69 2.20 2.37 6.13
CA PHE A 69 1.79 2.39 4.72
C PHE A 69 1.40 3.79 4.23
N TRP A 70 0.70 4.54 5.08
CA TRP A 70 0.40 5.95 4.80
C TRP A 70 1.67 6.78 4.62
N LYS A 71 2.63 6.68 5.54
CA LYS A 71 3.87 7.46 5.49
C LYS A 71 4.69 7.15 4.23
N ARG A 72 4.81 5.88 3.85
CA ARG A 72 5.49 5.48 2.60
C ARG A 72 4.77 6.00 1.36
N THR A 73 3.44 6.04 1.39
CA THR A 73 2.63 6.63 0.33
C THR A 73 2.83 8.14 0.25
N GLU A 74 2.88 8.82 1.41
CA GLU A 74 3.17 10.25 1.51
C GLU A 74 4.56 10.60 0.96
N GLU A 75 5.59 9.85 1.33
CA GLU A 75 6.95 10.00 0.80
C GLU A 75 6.98 9.83 -0.73
N THR A 76 6.30 8.80 -1.24
CA THR A 76 6.17 8.56 -2.70
C THR A 76 5.42 9.69 -3.38
N LYS A 77 4.36 10.22 -2.76
CA LYS A 77 3.61 11.38 -3.25
C LYS A 77 4.49 12.64 -3.31
N ARG A 78 5.31 12.89 -2.29
CA ARG A 78 6.22 14.06 -2.28
C ARG A 78 7.24 13.98 -3.42
N LEU A 79 7.79 12.79 -3.69
CA LEU A 79 8.65 12.55 -4.86
C LEU A 79 7.88 12.82 -6.16
N CYS A 80 6.66 12.31 -6.27
CA CYS A 80 5.80 12.55 -7.43
C CYS A 80 5.57 14.05 -7.65
N ASN A 81 5.22 14.79 -6.60
CA ASN A 81 5.01 16.24 -6.67
C ASN A 81 6.25 16.97 -7.20
N GLY A 82 7.42 16.73 -6.61
CA GLY A 82 8.65 17.38 -7.05
C GLY A 82 8.99 17.10 -8.52
N TYR A 83 8.89 15.84 -8.95
CA TYR A 83 9.20 15.49 -10.35
C TYR A 83 8.18 16.01 -11.35
N VAL A 84 6.90 16.11 -10.96
CA VAL A 84 5.85 16.72 -11.78
C VAL A 84 6.07 18.23 -11.90
N GLU A 85 6.46 18.91 -10.82
CA GLU A 85 6.82 20.33 -10.84
C GLU A 85 8.04 20.60 -11.73
N ASP A 86 9.08 19.77 -11.63
CA ASP A 86 10.27 19.86 -12.49
C ASP A 86 9.90 19.69 -13.98
N LEU A 87 9.05 18.70 -14.29
CA LEU A 87 8.57 18.48 -15.65
C LEU A 87 7.73 19.66 -16.14
N ALA A 88 6.83 20.19 -15.31
CA ALA A 88 5.99 21.34 -15.65
C ALA A 88 6.84 22.57 -15.98
N MET A 89 7.85 22.85 -15.15
CA MET A 89 8.79 23.95 -15.40
C MET A 89 9.53 23.75 -16.72
N PHE A 90 10.05 22.54 -16.96
CA PHE A 90 10.75 22.20 -18.20
C PHE A 90 9.86 22.38 -19.43
N VAL A 91 8.59 21.94 -19.37
CA VAL A 91 7.59 22.14 -20.45
C VAL A 91 7.37 23.63 -20.71
N CYS A 92 7.15 24.43 -19.67
CA CYS A 92 6.98 25.87 -19.81
C CYS A 92 8.19 26.54 -20.45
N GLU A 93 9.40 26.21 -19.99
CA GLU A 93 10.66 26.74 -20.53
C GLU A 93 10.85 26.35 -22.00
N SER A 94 10.57 25.10 -22.40
CA SER A 94 10.62 24.67 -23.80
C SER A 94 9.62 25.45 -24.68
N LEU A 95 8.41 25.69 -24.18
CA LEU A 95 7.41 26.49 -24.89
C LEU A 95 7.84 27.95 -25.06
N GLU A 96 8.42 28.57 -24.02
CA GLU A 96 8.95 29.94 -24.11
C GLU A 96 10.11 30.05 -25.10
N LEU A 97 11.06 29.10 -25.08
CA LEU A 97 12.14 29.04 -26.06
C LEU A 97 11.60 28.93 -27.49
N THR A 98 10.53 28.16 -27.68
CA THR A 98 9.88 28.01 -29.00
C THR A 98 9.24 29.29 -29.49
N LYS A 99 8.66 30.10 -28.57
CA LYS A 99 8.08 31.41 -28.91
C LYS A 99 9.15 32.42 -29.32
N GLN A 100 10.34 32.34 -28.73
CA GLN A 100 11.47 33.23 -29.00
C GLN A 100 12.25 32.82 -30.27
N THR A 101 12.13 31.57 -30.69
CA THR A 101 12.86 30.99 -31.83
C THR A 101 11.88 30.46 -32.90
N THR A 102 12.04 29.21 -33.33
CA THR A 102 11.17 28.53 -34.29
C THR A 102 10.91 27.10 -33.84
N ARG A 103 9.72 26.58 -34.16
CA ARG A 103 9.37 25.16 -33.91
C ARG A 103 10.30 24.18 -34.63
N ASN A 104 10.98 24.64 -35.68
CA ASN A 104 11.91 23.83 -36.46
C ASN A 104 13.36 23.90 -35.95
N GLU A 105 13.62 24.60 -34.84
CA GLU A 105 14.94 24.72 -34.24
C GLU A 105 15.49 23.31 -33.95
N PRO A 106 16.65 22.93 -34.50
CA PRO A 106 17.27 21.65 -34.22
C PRO A 106 17.64 21.52 -32.75
N MET A 107 17.35 20.37 -32.14
CA MET A 107 17.63 20.13 -30.71
C MET A 107 19.09 20.33 -30.30
N GLY A 108 20.04 20.09 -31.23
CA GLY A 108 21.47 20.30 -30.99
C GLY A 108 21.92 21.77 -30.97
N GLN A 109 21.05 22.70 -31.39
CA GLN A 109 21.32 24.14 -31.41
C GLN A 109 20.67 24.88 -30.24
N VAL A 110 19.72 24.24 -29.54
CA VAL A 110 19.07 24.79 -28.35
C VAL A 110 20.06 24.83 -27.19
N ASP A 111 20.28 26.02 -26.62
CA ASP A 111 21.09 26.17 -25.42
C ASP A 111 20.40 25.52 -24.23
N PHE A 112 20.97 24.43 -23.73
CA PHE A 112 20.43 23.71 -22.59
C PHE A 112 20.57 24.50 -21.28
N ASN A 113 21.49 25.47 -21.18
CA ASN A 113 21.66 26.30 -19.97
C ASN A 113 20.49 27.27 -19.74
N ALA A 114 19.60 27.42 -20.73
CA ALA A 114 18.37 28.20 -20.60
C ALA A 114 17.35 27.55 -19.64
N TYR A 115 17.46 26.24 -19.38
CA TYR A 115 16.54 25.51 -18.52
C TYR A 115 16.94 25.59 -17.05
N THR A 116 16.01 25.87 -16.16
CA THR A 116 16.25 25.90 -14.71
C THR A 116 16.72 24.54 -14.20
N LEU A 117 16.28 23.44 -14.83
CA LEU A 117 16.69 22.08 -14.48
C LEU A 117 18.21 21.90 -14.51
N THR A 118 18.96 22.62 -15.37
CA THR A 118 20.43 22.58 -15.39
C THR A 118 21.10 22.99 -14.09
N ARG A 119 20.40 23.74 -13.25
CA ARG A 119 20.88 24.22 -11.95
C ARG A 119 20.54 23.26 -10.81
N SER A 120 19.95 22.10 -11.12
CA SER A 120 19.68 21.06 -10.13
C SER A 120 20.96 20.68 -9.38
N SER A 121 20.90 20.71 -8.05
CA SER A 121 22.01 20.29 -7.17
C SER A 121 22.17 18.77 -7.12
N THR A 122 21.20 18.03 -7.65
CA THR A 122 21.14 16.56 -7.62
C THR A 122 20.86 16.03 -9.02
N TRP A 123 21.69 15.10 -9.48
CA TRP A 123 21.54 14.39 -10.76
C TRP A 123 21.47 12.90 -10.49
N MET A 124 20.61 12.18 -11.20
CA MET A 124 20.48 10.72 -11.02
C MET A 124 21.72 9.96 -11.52
N LEU A 125 22.41 10.49 -12.53
CA LEU A 125 23.64 9.89 -13.08
C LEU A 125 24.77 10.91 -13.26
N PHE A 126 24.68 11.77 -14.28
CA PHE A 126 25.71 12.74 -14.63
C PHE A 126 25.08 14.10 -14.96
N PRO A 127 25.80 15.21 -14.76
CA PRO A 127 25.33 16.52 -15.20
C PRO A 127 25.06 16.56 -16.71
N PRO A 128 24.02 17.30 -17.15
CA PRO A 128 23.60 17.36 -18.54
C PRO A 128 24.60 18.13 -19.40
N LYS A 129 24.75 17.72 -20.66
CA LYS A 129 25.58 18.41 -21.65
C LYS A 129 24.77 19.02 -22.80
N ASN A 130 23.49 18.68 -22.87
CA ASN A 130 22.54 19.12 -23.89
C ASN A 130 21.10 18.93 -23.38
N VAL A 131 20.11 19.35 -24.16
CA VAL A 131 18.70 19.24 -23.79
C VAL A 131 18.22 17.78 -23.73
N GLN A 132 18.77 16.88 -24.54
CA GLN A 132 18.40 15.46 -24.49
C GLN A 132 18.82 14.80 -23.17
N ASP A 133 19.93 15.24 -22.57
CA ASP A 133 20.36 14.80 -21.24
C ASP A 133 19.42 15.32 -20.15
N LEU A 134 18.86 16.53 -20.28
CA LEU A 134 17.83 17.05 -19.38
C LEU A 134 16.54 16.23 -19.44
N VAL A 135 16.08 15.89 -20.66
CA VAL A 135 14.93 14.99 -20.84
C VAL A 135 15.23 13.61 -20.25
N HIS A 136 16.48 13.14 -20.38
CA HIS A 136 16.91 11.87 -19.80
C HIS A 136 16.92 11.89 -18.27
N GLU A 137 17.33 13.00 -17.64
CA GLU A 137 17.22 13.18 -16.19
C GLU A 137 15.77 13.09 -15.72
N LEU A 138 14.83 13.75 -16.41
CA LEU A 138 13.40 13.64 -16.09
C LEU A 138 12.91 12.19 -16.22
N TYR A 139 13.32 11.48 -17.28
CA TYR A 139 13.05 10.05 -17.41
C TYR A 139 13.54 9.25 -16.19
N LEU A 140 14.77 9.47 -15.74
CA LEU A 140 15.35 8.76 -14.59
C LEU A 140 14.60 9.06 -13.29
N ARG A 141 14.17 10.31 -13.09
CA ARG A 141 13.32 10.70 -11.95
C ARG A 141 12.00 9.94 -11.94
N PHE A 142 11.31 9.87 -13.07
CA PHE A 142 10.06 9.11 -13.19
C PHE A 142 10.28 7.59 -13.08
N ASP A 143 11.41 7.05 -13.55
CA ASP A 143 11.75 5.63 -13.36
C ASP A 143 12.02 5.28 -11.88
N ASN A 144 12.69 6.18 -11.15
CA ASN A 144 12.84 6.08 -9.70
C ASN A 144 11.47 6.14 -8.98
N LEU A 145 10.59 7.06 -9.38
CA LEU A 145 9.24 7.16 -8.84
C LEU A 145 8.42 5.88 -9.10
N LYS A 146 8.50 5.32 -10.31
CA LYS A 146 7.88 4.03 -10.63
C LYS A 146 8.40 2.92 -9.71
N SER A 147 9.69 2.91 -9.42
CA SER A 147 10.28 1.94 -8.48
C SER A 147 9.71 2.10 -7.07
N ALA A 148 9.50 3.33 -6.59
CA ALA A 148 8.84 3.59 -5.31
C ALA A 148 7.37 3.09 -5.30
N VAL A 149 6.60 3.36 -6.36
CA VAL A 149 5.22 2.84 -6.49
C VAL A 149 5.19 1.31 -6.54
N ARG A 150 6.16 0.69 -7.22
CA ARG A 150 6.31 -0.77 -7.25
C ARG A 150 6.52 -1.35 -5.86
N GLN A 151 7.25 -0.66 -4.97
CA GLN A 151 7.41 -1.10 -3.58
C GLN A 151 6.11 -1.02 -2.78
N LEU A 152 5.27 -0.01 -3.02
CA LEU A 152 3.92 0.05 -2.44
C LEU A 152 3.07 -1.15 -2.91
N LYS A 153 3.10 -1.45 -4.21
CA LYS A 153 2.39 -2.61 -4.79
C LYS A 153 2.87 -3.94 -4.19
N PHE A 154 4.18 -4.12 -4.06
CA PHE A 154 4.78 -5.31 -3.48
C PHE A 154 4.30 -5.49 -2.03
N THR A 155 4.40 -4.43 -1.22
CA THR A 155 3.94 -4.43 0.17
C THR A 155 2.45 -4.82 0.28
N ASN A 156 1.59 -4.22 -0.55
CA ASN A 156 0.17 -4.56 -0.60
C ASN A 156 -0.09 -6.02 -1.00
N THR A 157 0.72 -6.57 -1.92
CA THR A 157 0.59 -7.97 -2.38
C THR A 157 1.00 -8.96 -1.29
N GLU A 158 2.08 -8.69 -0.56
CA GLU A 158 2.52 -9.55 0.53
C GLU A 158 1.52 -9.54 1.69
N LEU A 159 1.01 -8.36 2.08
CA LEU A 159 -0.08 -8.24 3.07
C LEU A 159 -1.30 -9.08 2.70
N TYR A 160 -1.69 -9.08 1.41
CA TYR A 160 -2.78 -9.92 0.93
C TYR A 160 -2.49 -11.40 1.18
N ARG A 161 -1.36 -11.91 0.70
CA ARG A 161 -0.99 -13.33 0.78
C ARG A 161 -0.88 -13.81 2.21
N GLU A 162 -0.23 -13.02 3.06
CA GLU A 162 -0.04 -13.36 4.46
C GLU A 162 -1.36 -13.34 5.24
N SER A 163 -2.30 -12.46 4.87
CA SER A 163 -3.63 -12.45 5.49
C SER A 163 -4.39 -13.78 5.32
N PHE A 164 -4.28 -14.46 4.17
CA PHE A 164 -4.91 -15.78 3.97
C PHE A 164 -4.29 -16.85 4.88
N GLY A 165 -2.96 -16.87 4.94
CA GLY A 165 -2.24 -17.79 5.83
C GLY A 165 -2.65 -17.58 7.27
N LEU A 166 -2.71 -16.32 7.70
CA LEU A 166 -3.08 -15.94 9.05
C LEU A 166 -4.53 -16.27 9.40
N ASN A 167 -5.47 -16.09 8.46
CA ASN A 167 -6.87 -16.49 8.65
C ASN A 167 -7.00 -17.98 8.95
N SER A 168 -6.28 -18.81 8.19
CA SER A 168 -6.26 -20.27 8.39
C SER A 168 -5.74 -20.64 9.79
N VAL A 169 -4.63 -20.03 10.22
CA VAL A 169 -4.04 -20.28 11.55
C VAL A 169 -4.98 -19.83 12.66
N PHE A 170 -5.49 -18.61 12.56
CA PHE A 170 -6.40 -18.05 13.55
C PHE A 170 -7.65 -18.92 13.69
N THR A 171 -8.30 -19.25 12.58
CA THR A 171 -9.51 -20.07 12.56
C THR A 171 -9.23 -21.48 13.11
N GLY A 172 -8.11 -22.09 12.74
CA GLY A 172 -7.70 -23.40 13.24
C GLY A 172 -7.46 -23.40 14.75
N ALA A 173 -6.77 -22.39 15.26
CA ALA A 173 -6.50 -22.23 16.69
C ALA A 173 -7.78 -21.99 17.50
N MET A 174 -8.64 -21.07 17.05
CA MET A 174 -9.90 -20.75 17.73
C MET A 174 -10.86 -21.94 17.77
N ASN A 175 -10.86 -22.78 16.73
CA ASN A 175 -11.67 -24.00 16.64
C ASN A 175 -11.04 -25.23 17.28
N HIS A 176 -9.81 -25.13 17.77
CA HIS A 176 -9.14 -26.26 18.38
C HIS A 176 -9.88 -26.71 19.64
N LYS A 177 -9.98 -28.02 19.86
CA LYS A 177 -10.59 -28.57 21.08
C LYS A 177 -9.81 -28.10 22.31
N SER A 178 -10.49 -27.68 23.37
CA SER A 178 -9.82 -27.22 24.60
C SER A 178 -9.24 -28.36 25.45
N CYS A 179 -9.62 -29.61 25.17
CA CYS A 179 -9.12 -30.81 25.82
C CYS A 179 -9.12 -32.00 24.87
N ASN A 180 -8.35 -33.06 25.18
CA ASN A 180 -8.27 -34.24 24.33
C ASN A 180 -9.46 -35.21 24.47
N CYS A 181 -10.21 -35.13 25.57
CA CYS A 181 -11.33 -36.03 25.86
C CYS A 181 -12.67 -35.63 25.23
N HIS A 182 -12.83 -34.37 24.78
CA HIS A 182 -14.07 -33.89 24.17
C HIS A 182 -13.79 -33.02 22.95
N SER A 183 -14.72 -32.99 21.99
CA SER A 183 -14.67 -32.09 20.83
C SER A 183 -15.05 -30.64 21.18
N GLN A 184 -15.82 -30.45 22.25
CA GLN A 184 -16.23 -29.15 22.78
C GLN A 184 -16.00 -29.09 24.30
N PRO A 185 -15.77 -27.91 24.88
CA PRO A 185 -15.72 -26.59 24.21
C PRO A 185 -14.43 -26.38 23.41
N ALA A 186 -14.48 -25.52 22.40
CA ALA A 186 -13.31 -25.07 21.65
C ALA A 186 -12.50 -24.03 22.44
N VAL A 187 -11.25 -23.79 22.01
CA VAL A 187 -10.34 -22.80 22.61
C VAL A 187 -11.00 -21.44 22.74
N VAL A 188 -11.67 -20.96 21.68
CA VAL A 188 -12.32 -19.64 21.70
C VAL A 188 -13.38 -19.52 22.79
N GLU A 189 -14.18 -20.56 23.02
CA GLU A 189 -15.24 -20.54 24.04
C GLU A 189 -14.62 -20.44 25.44
N GLU A 190 -13.54 -21.17 25.67
CA GLU A 190 -12.81 -21.14 26.94
C GLU A 190 -12.03 -19.82 27.16
N LEU A 191 -11.55 -19.16 26.10
CA LEU A 191 -10.96 -17.83 26.21
C LEU A 191 -11.98 -16.83 26.77
N PHE A 192 -13.25 -16.92 26.35
CA PHE A 192 -14.34 -16.04 26.80
C PHE A 192 -14.93 -16.41 28.17
N ARG A 193 -14.56 -17.53 28.79
CA ARG A 193 -15.06 -17.92 30.12
C ARG A 193 -14.52 -17.07 31.27
N GLU A 194 -13.32 -16.51 31.12
CA GLU A 194 -12.71 -15.65 32.11
C GLU A 194 -12.24 -14.33 31.49
N ASN A 195 -12.41 -13.23 32.23
CA ASN A 195 -12.01 -11.90 31.77
C ASN A 195 -10.51 -11.82 31.48
N GLY A 196 -9.67 -12.53 32.24
CA GLY A 196 -8.21 -12.51 32.06
C GLY A 196 -7.73 -13.16 30.76
N THR A 197 -8.55 -14.04 30.14
CA THR A 197 -8.22 -14.70 28.87
C THR A 197 -9.04 -14.21 27.69
N THR A 198 -10.02 -13.34 27.94
CA THR A 198 -10.92 -12.81 26.91
C THR A 198 -10.12 -11.99 25.88
N PRO A 199 -10.22 -12.29 24.57
CA PRO A 199 -9.57 -11.49 23.53
C PRO A 199 -10.11 -10.05 23.54
N VAL A 200 -9.22 -9.07 23.40
CA VAL A 200 -9.61 -7.68 23.24
C VAL A 200 -10.15 -7.48 21.82
N TRP A 201 -11.43 -7.15 21.70
CA TRP A 201 -12.08 -6.95 20.40
C TRP A 201 -13.17 -5.88 20.46
N ASP A 202 -13.33 -5.13 19.37
CA ASP A 202 -14.14 -3.90 19.32
C ASP A 202 -15.58 -4.13 18.83
N ILE A 203 -16.26 -5.13 19.39
CA ILE A 203 -17.68 -5.41 19.09
C ILE A 203 -18.55 -5.41 20.34
N ALA A 204 -19.79 -4.96 20.18
CA ALA A 204 -20.82 -5.07 21.21
C ALA A 204 -21.43 -6.47 21.16
N TYR A 205 -20.98 -7.33 22.08
CA TYR A 205 -21.53 -8.68 22.20
C TYR A 205 -23.01 -8.64 22.62
N SER A 206 -23.84 -9.49 22.01
CA SER A 206 -25.28 -9.53 22.33
C SER A 206 -25.59 -10.19 23.66
N SER A 207 -24.65 -11.00 24.18
CA SER A 207 -24.81 -11.77 25.40
C SER A 207 -23.52 -11.82 26.22
N ARG A 208 -23.67 -12.12 27.51
CA ARG A 208 -22.53 -12.46 28.40
C ARG A 208 -22.13 -13.93 28.29
N ASP A 209 -22.95 -14.76 27.66
CA ASP A 209 -22.67 -16.17 27.45
C ASP A 209 -21.41 -16.38 26.60
N ALA A 210 -20.50 -17.22 27.07
CA ALA A 210 -19.19 -17.41 26.43
C ALA A 210 -19.30 -18.04 25.04
N LEU A 211 -20.28 -18.94 24.80
CA LEU A 211 -20.49 -19.58 23.51
C LEU A 211 -21.04 -18.57 22.49
N VAL A 212 -21.98 -17.71 22.90
CA VAL A 212 -22.50 -16.62 22.05
C VAL A 212 -21.37 -15.65 21.69
N ARG A 213 -20.60 -15.19 22.68
CA ARG A 213 -19.49 -14.25 22.45
C ARG A 213 -18.41 -14.83 21.54
N ALA A 214 -18.06 -16.09 21.74
CA ALA A 214 -17.10 -16.80 20.88
C ALA A 214 -17.57 -16.89 19.42
N THR A 215 -18.87 -17.15 19.23
CA THR A 215 -19.49 -17.21 17.90
C THR A 215 -19.46 -15.85 17.21
N GLU A 216 -19.88 -14.80 17.91
CA GLU A 216 -19.87 -13.42 17.39
C GLU A 216 -18.46 -12.93 17.07
N TYR A 217 -17.49 -13.19 17.95
CA TYR A 217 -16.08 -12.84 17.76
C TYR A 217 -15.51 -13.48 16.49
N LYS A 218 -15.71 -14.79 16.31
CA LYS A 218 -15.25 -15.49 15.10
C LYS A 218 -15.94 -14.99 13.84
N ALA A 219 -17.26 -14.77 13.90
CA ALA A 219 -18.02 -14.31 12.74
C ALA A 219 -17.55 -12.92 12.28
N ASP A 220 -17.33 -12.00 13.22
CA ASP A 220 -16.86 -10.66 12.91
C ASP A 220 -15.40 -10.66 12.41
N ILE A 221 -14.51 -11.49 12.97
CA ILE A 221 -13.14 -11.62 12.42
C ILE A 221 -13.14 -12.24 11.02
N ALA A 222 -13.99 -13.23 10.75
CA ALA A 222 -14.13 -13.78 9.41
C ALA A 222 -14.62 -12.70 8.41
N ALA A 223 -15.58 -11.87 8.83
CA ALA A 223 -16.03 -10.72 8.03
C ALA A 223 -14.90 -9.69 7.83
N LEU A 224 -14.06 -9.46 8.84
CA LEU A 224 -12.91 -8.58 8.76
C LEU A 224 -11.87 -9.06 7.73
N PHE A 225 -11.54 -10.37 7.71
CA PHE A 225 -10.64 -10.92 6.70
C PHE A 225 -11.19 -10.75 5.27
N ASN A 226 -12.50 -11.00 5.08
CA ASN A 226 -13.15 -10.81 3.78
C ASN A 226 -13.13 -9.33 3.35
N GLY A 227 -13.45 -8.43 4.28
CA GLY A 227 -13.37 -6.99 4.06
C GLY A 227 -11.95 -6.56 3.70
N PHE A 228 -10.96 -7.00 4.46
CA PHE A 228 -9.55 -6.68 4.23
C PHE A 228 -9.08 -7.17 2.85
N ALA A 229 -9.41 -8.42 2.49
CA ALA A 229 -9.09 -8.98 1.17
C ALA A 229 -9.68 -8.14 0.03
N SER A 230 -10.93 -7.69 0.17
CA SER A 230 -11.59 -6.81 -0.80
C SER A 230 -10.89 -5.46 -0.93
N VAL A 231 -10.64 -4.78 0.20
CA VAL A 231 -9.97 -3.47 0.22
C VAL A 231 -8.56 -3.56 -0.36
N ASN A 232 -7.79 -4.56 0.05
CA ASN A 232 -6.42 -4.75 -0.39
C ASN A 232 -6.35 -5.09 -1.89
N SER A 233 -7.34 -5.82 -2.43
CA SER A 233 -7.43 -6.09 -3.87
C SER A 233 -7.72 -4.83 -4.67
N GLN A 234 -8.68 -4.01 -4.22
CA GLN A 234 -8.97 -2.72 -4.86
C GLN A 234 -7.76 -1.78 -4.81
N MET A 235 -7.08 -1.71 -3.65
CA MET A 235 -5.87 -0.91 -3.48
C MET A 235 -4.74 -1.39 -4.39
N GLY A 236 -4.58 -2.71 -4.54
CA GLY A 236 -3.60 -3.30 -5.45
C GLY A 236 -3.85 -2.94 -6.92
N LEU A 237 -5.11 -2.98 -7.36
CA LEU A 237 -5.48 -2.55 -8.71
C LEU A 237 -5.26 -1.05 -8.92
N PHE A 238 -5.58 -0.23 -7.92
CA PHE A 238 -5.36 1.20 -7.98
C PHE A 238 -3.87 1.56 -8.10
N ILE A 239 -3.01 0.93 -7.28
CA ILE A 239 -1.55 1.14 -7.33
C ILE A 239 -0.98 0.63 -8.66
N GLU A 240 -1.50 -0.48 -9.19
CA GLU A 240 -1.10 -0.97 -10.52
C GLU A 240 -1.43 0.03 -11.62
N GLU A 241 -2.59 0.65 -11.58
CA GLU A 241 -2.97 1.68 -12.55
C GLU A 241 -2.03 2.89 -12.47
N ILE A 242 -1.65 3.34 -11.27
CA ILE A 242 -0.61 4.37 -11.09
C ILE A 242 0.69 3.93 -11.75
N HIS A 243 1.14 2.70 -11.48
CA HIS A 243 2.37 2.16 -12.03
C HIS A 243 2.34 2.11 -13.57
N GLN A 244 1.23 1.71 -14.18
CA GLN A 244 1.07 1.69 -15.63
C GLN A 244 1.06 3.09 -16.24
N ARG A 245 0.40 4.07 -15.61
CA ARG A 245 0.44 5.46 -16.06
C ARG A 245 1.84 6.06 -15.98
N MET A 246 2.59 5.74 -14.94
CA MET A 246 4.01 6.13 -14.85
C MET A 246 4.85 5.52 -15.97
N ASN A 247 4.59 4.26 -16.36
CA ASN A 247 5.24 3.68 -17.55
C ASN A 247 4.93 4.47 -18.82
N SER A 248 3.69 4.93 -19.00
CA SER A 248 3.32 5.76 -20.15
C SER A 248 4.09 7.09 -20.16
N VAL A 249 4.18 7.78 -19.02
CA VAL A 249 4.99 9.02 -18.90
C VAL A 249 6.45 8.76 -19.24
N ILE A 250 7.02 7.67 -18.72
CA ILE A 250 8.39 7.24 -19.02
C ILE A 250 8.60 7.02 -20.52
N ASN A 251 7.66 6.36 -21.19
CA ASN A 251 7.73 6.10 -22.62
C ASN A 251 7.66 7.40 -23.44
N GLU A 252 6.80 8.34 -23.05
CA GLU A 252 6.74 9.65 -23.70
C GLU A 252 8.02 10.46 -23.49
N LEU A 253 8.63 10.43 -22.31
CA LEU A 253 9.94 11.07 -22.06
C LEU A 253 11.07 10.43 -22.87
N LEU A 254 11.08 9.09 -23.01
CA LEU A 254 12.03 8.40 -23.87
C LEU A 254 11.83 8.76 -25.35
N SER A 255 10.58 8.96 -25.78
CA SER A 255 10.27 9.47 -27.11
C SER A 255 10.71 10.93 -27.27
N ALA A 256 10.45 11.78 -26.28
CA ALA A 256 10.84 13.19 -26.26
C ALA A 256 12.37 13.36 -26.36
N LYS A 257 13.14 12.49 -25.72
CA LYS A 257 14.61 12.48 -25.80
C LYS A 257 15.11 12.31 -27.25
N ARG A 258 14.36 11.60 -28.09
CA ARG A 258 14.68 11.35 -29.50
C ARG A 258 14.19 12.45 -30.44
N ALA A 259 13.53 13.48 -29.92
CA ALA A 259 13.07 14.59 -30.74
C ALA A 259 14.25 15.23 -31.47
N SER A 260 14.02 15.53 -32.75
CA SER A 260 15.00 16.17 -33.62
C SER A 260 14.85 17.69 -33.63
N ARG A 261 13.65 18.18 -33.33
CA ARG A 261 13.26 19.60 -33.36
C ARG A 261 12.53 20.00 -32.09
N LEU A 262 12.61 21.29 -31.76
CA LEU A 262 11.99 21.84 -30.55
C LEU A 262 10.45 21.70 -30.55
N GLY A 263 9.78 21.83 -31.70
CA GLY A 263 8.34 21.62 -31.81
C GLY A 263 7.92 20.17 -31.57
N GLU A 264 8.74 19.20 -31.99
CA GLU A 264 8.52 17.77 -31.72
C GLU A 264 8.69 17.47 -30.23
N LEU A 265 9.72 18.06 -29.59
CA LEU A 265 9.92 17.98 -28.16
C LEU A 265 8.67 18.46 -27.39
N ASN A 266 8.17 19.66 -27.70
CA ASN A 266 7.02 20.22 -27.00
C ASN A 266 5.78 19.32 -27.06
N PHE A 267 5.48 18.78 -28.25
CA PHE A 267 4.35 17.87 -28.43
C PHE A 267 4.47 16.63 -27.53
N LYS A 268 5.68 16.07 -27.42
CA LYS A 268 5.94 14.90 -26.56
C LYS A 268 5.93 15.24 -25.08
N LEU A 269 6.45 16.41 -24.71
CA LEU A 269 6.41 16.90 -23.34
C LEU A 269 4.98 17.18 -22.86
N GLU A 270 4.11 17.70 -23.72
CA GLU A 270 2.69 17.92 -23.41
C GLU A 270 2.00 16.59 -23.05
N ALA A 271 2.19 15.55 -23.86
CA ALA A 271 1.66 14.21 -23.60
C ALA A 271 2.22 13.61 -22.29
N ALA A 272 3.53 13.75 -22.05
CA ALA A 272 4.14 13.31 -20.80
C ALA A 272 3.56 14.05 -19.58
N MET A 273 3.30 15.36 -19.73
CA MET A 273 2.76 16.21 -18.67
C MET A 273 1.31 15.86 -18.32
N GLU A 274 0.46 15.54 -19.31
CA GLU A 274 -0.90 15.06 -19.07
C GLU A 274 -0.89 13.79 -18.18
N GLY A 275 -0.11 12.79 -18.58
CA GLY A 275 0.03 11.55 -17.80
C GLY A 275 0.63 11.78 -16.41
N ALA A 276 1.56 12.73 -16.27
CA ALA A 276 2.17 13.07 -15.00
C ALA A 276 1.17 13.71 -14.03
N HIS A 277 0.31 14.62 -14.50
CA HIS A 277 -0.78 15.19 -13.70
C HIS A 277 -1.77 14.11 -13.26
N GLU A 278 -2.14 13.21 -14.15
CA GLU A 278 -3.02 12.10 -13.80
C GLU A 278 -2.43 11.22 -12.70
N CYS A 279 -1.14 10.87 -12.80
CA CYS A 279 -0.43 10.13 -11.75
C CYS A 279 -0.46 10.88 -10.40
N MET A 280 -0.23 12.19 -10.43
CA MET A 280 -0.25 13.03 -9.25
C MET A 280 -1.63 13.06 -8.58
N VAL A 281 -2.71 13.20 -9.36
CA VAL A 281 -4.08 13.15 -8.85
C VAL A 281 -4.36 11.81 -8.18
N MET A 282 -3.96 10.70 -8.80
CA MET A 282 -4.13 9.37 -8.21
C MET A 282 -3.29 9.17 -6.94
N MET A 283 -2.05 9.63 -6.91
CA MET A 283 -1.20 9.59 -5.70
C MET A 283 -1.79 10.43 -4.57
N ASN A 284 -2.35 11.61 -4.88
CA ASN A 284 -3.06 12.44 -3.91
C ASN A 284 -4.29 11.73 -3.34
N HIS A 285 -5.05 11.05 -4.19
CA HIS A 285 -6.21 10.28 -3.77
C HIS A 285 -5.83 9.10 -2.85
N LEU A 286 -4.81 8.33 -3.21
CA LEU A 286 -4.32 7.22 -2.38
C LEU A 286 -3.79 7.70 -1.04
N GLU A 287 -3.00 8.77 -1.01
CA GLU A 287 -2.49 9.31 0.25
C GLU A 287 -3.63 9.87 1.12
N GLY A 288 -4.56 10.60 0.51
CA GLY A 288 -5.71 11.18 1.20
C GLY A 288 -6.62 10.13 1.83
N SER A 289 -6.85 9.00 1.15
CA SER A 289 -7.64 7.88 1.69
C SER A 289 -6.94 7.13 2.83
N LEU A 290 -5.60 7.24 2.90
CA LEU A 290 -4.78 6.61 3.91
C LEU A 290 -4.45 7.53 5.10
N ARG A 291 -4.73 8.83 5.00
CA ARG A 291 -4.45 9.79 6.06
C ARG A 291 -5.35 9.52 7.29
N LYS A 292 -4.75 9.56 8.48
CA LYS A 292 -5.45 9.42 9.77
C LYS A 292 -6.15 10.72 10.14
#